data_AF-A0A963EF12-F1
#
_entry.id   AF-A0A963EF12-F1
#
_cell.length_a   1.000
_cell.length_b   1.000
_cell.length_c   1.000
_cell.angle_alpha   90.00
_cell.angle_beta   90.00
_cell.angle_gamma   90.00
#
_symmetry.space_group_name_H-M   'P 1'
#
loop_
_entity.id
_entity.type
_entity.pdbx_description
1 polymer ?
#
loop_
_entity_poly.entity_id
_entity_poly.type
_entity_poly.pdbx_seq_one_letter_code
_entity_poly.pdbx_strand_id
1 'polypeptide(L)'
;IATASEEQSAVIEEVNQNLLTVDSLAAGTVQHADVTDSVTMELARALAGVTIEMQQFRFEQDEQIVFQQAKTAHLAWKARLRNFLDGKEHLSQEQAVSHHHCDLGKWYYGTGMERFGQMAEFKAIEQPHEQIHRLIQQVIALRGSGDEARAESVCNEVSVLSGHIVERIETLANALK
;
A
#
# COMPACT_ATOMS: atom_id res chain seq x y z
N ILE A 1 -13.17 56.76 -16.70
CA ILE A 1 -13.69 55.97 -15.55
C ILE A 1 -14.49 54.75 -16.04
N ALA A 2 -15.47 54.92 -16.95
CA ALA A 2 -16.24 53.80 -17.49
C ALA A 2 -15.40 52.70 -18.18
N THR A 3 -14.49 53.05 -19.09
CA THR A 3 -13.67 52.07 -19.84
C THR A 3 -12.74 51.25 -18.94
N ALA A 4 -12.12 51.86 -17.92
CA ALA A 4 -11.29 51.15 -16.95
C ALA A 4 -12.11 50.18 -16.08
N SER A 5 -13.38 50.53 -15.78
CA SER A 5 -14.29 49.64 -15.06
C SER A 5 -14.75 48.47 -15.90
N GLU A 6 -14.94 48.66 -17.21
CA GLU A 6 -15.26 47.58 -18.16
C GLU A 6 -14.08 46.62 -18.32
N GLU A 7 -12.86 47.13 -18.50
CA GLU A 7 -11.63 46.31 -18.56
C GLU A 7 -11.42 45.53 -17.25
N GLN A 8 -11.63 46.17 -16.10
CA GLN A 8 -11.50 45.50 -14.80
C GLN A 8 -12.57 44.41 -14.60
N SER A 9 -13.78 44.63 -15.11
CA SER A 9 -14.85 43.61 -15.06
C SER A 9 -14.52 42.42 -15.95
N ALA A 10 -13.99 42.66 -17.15
CA ALA A 10 -13.55 41.59 -18.06
C ALA A 10 -12.41 40.75 -17.45
N VAL A 11 -11.44 41.39 -16.79
CA VAL A 11 -10.35 40.69 -16.09
C VAL A 11 -10.88 39.85 -14.93
N ILE A 12 -11.86 40.35 -14.16
CA ILE A 12 -12.47 39.58 -13.06
C ILE A 12 -13.23 38.36 -13.58
N GLU A 13 -13.96 38.51 -14.69
CA GLU A 13 -14.67 37.41 -15.35
C GLU A 13 -13.69 36.31 -15.80
N GLU A 14 -12.58 36.71 -16.41
CA GLU A 14 -11.51 35.81 -16.87
C GLU A 14 -10.83 35.09 -15.69
N VAL A 15 -10.50 35.81 -14.61
CA VAL A 15 -9.95 35.20 -13.38
C VAL A 15 -10.93 34.19 -12.79
N ASN A 16 -12.22 34.48 -12.79
CA ASN A 16 -13.24 33.59 -12.27
C ASN A 16 -13.37 32.31 -13.12
N GLN A 17 -13.33 32.43 -14.46
CA GLN A 17 -13.26 31.27 -15.36
C GLN A 17 -11.98 30.44 -15.14
N ASN A 18 -10.84 31.09 -14.94
CA ASN A 18 -9.59 30.41 -14.67
C ASN A 18 -9.64 29.64 -13.34
N LEU A 19 -10.23 30.23 -12.29
CA LEU A 19 -10.43 29.54 -11.00
C LEU A 19 -11.31 28.30 -11.13
N LEU A 20 -12.42 28.38 -11.87
CA LEU A 20 -13.29 27.21 -12.13
C LEU A 20 -12.56 26.11 -12.91
N THR A 21 -11.69 26.49 -13.85
CA THR A 21 -10.89 25.54 -14.63
C THR A 21 -9.86 24.84 -13.75
N VAL A 22 -9.18 25.57 -12.87
CA VAL A 22 -8.20 25.01 -11.92
C VAL A 22 -8.88 24.05 -10.93
N ASP A 23 -10.06 24.41 -10.42
CA ASP A 23 -10.83 23.57 -9.49
C ASP A 23 -11.24 22.23 -10.12
N SER A 24 -11.77 22.28 -11.35
CA SER A 24 -12.10 21.10 -12.15
C SER A 24 -10.88 20.21 -12.42
N LEU A 25 -9.73 20.81 -12.74
CA LEU A 25 -8.47 20.09 -12.96
C LEU A 25 -7.95 19.42 -11.68
N ALA A 26 -8.06 20.11 -10.53
CA ALA A 26 -7.69 19.56 -9.23
C ALA A 26 -8.57 18.35 -8.87
N ALA A 27 -9.89 18.45 -9.06
CA ALA A 27 -10.82 17.35 -8.87
C ALA A 27 -10.49 16.15 -9.79
N GLY A 28 -10.19 16.41 -11.07
CA GLY A 28 -9.77 15.37 -12.01
C GLY A 28 -8.46 14.69 -11.61
N THR A 29 -7.52 15.43 -11.03
CA THR A 29 -6.24 14.88 -10.55
C THR A 29 -6.44 13.92 -9.38
N VAL A 30 -7.30 14.27 -8.42
CA VAL A 30 -7.66 13.39 -7.29
C VAL A 30 -8.32 12.11 -7.81
N GLN A 31 -9.28 12.23 -8.73
CA GLN A 31 -9.93 11.08 -9.33
C GLN A 31 -8.95 10.16 -10.09
N HIS A 32 -7.98 10.74 -10.81
CA HIS A 32 -6.94 9.96 -11.47
C HIS A 32 -6.02 9.24 -10.49
N ALA A 33 -5.69 9.85 -9.35
CA ALA A 33 -4.93 9.21 -8.29
C ALA A 33 -5.69 8.00 -7.72
N ASP A 34 -6.99 8.15 -7.42
CA ASP A 34 -7.83 7.05 -6.92
C ASP A 34 -7.93 5.89 -7.91
N VAL A 35 -8.12 6.18 -9.21
CA VAL A 35 -8.15 5.15 -10.27
C VAL A 35 -6.80 4.46 -10.39
N THR A 36 -5.70 5.20 -10.30
CA THR A 36 -4.34 4.65 -10.37
C THR A 36 -4.05 3.72 -9.19
N ASP A 37 -4.43 4.12 -7.98
CA ASP A 37 -4.33 3.28 -6.77
C ASP A 37 -5.17 2.00 -6.92
N SER A 38 -6.41 2.12 -7.41
CA SER A 38 -7.27 0.94 -7.66
C SER A 38 -6.63 -0.04 -8.65
N VAL A 39 -6.11 0.44 -9.78
CA VAL A 39 -5.50 -0.40 -10.82
C VAL A 39 -4.20 -1.05 -10.34
N THR A 40 -3.36 -0.29 -9.63
CA THR A 40 -2.11 -0.84 -9.07
C THR A 40 -2.39 -1.91 -8.01
N MET A 41 -3.45 -1.75 -7.21
CA MET A 41 -3.91 -2.76 -6.27
C MET A 41 -4.45 -4.02 -6.96
N GLU A 42 -5.20 -3.88 -8.05
CA GLU A 42 -5.71 -5.01 -8.83
C GLU A 42 -4.56 -5.83 -9.45
N LEU A 43 -3.57 -5.13 -10.03
CA LEU A 43 -2.37 -5.76 -10.56
C LEU A 43 -1.59 -6.51 -9.47
N ALA A 44 -1.45 -5.93 -8.27
CA ALA A 44 -0.79 -6.59 -7.15
C ALA A 44 -1.51 -7.88 -6.72
N ARG A 45 -2.84 -7.89 -6.69
CA ARG A 45 -3.62 -9.11 -6.40
C ARG A 45 -3.47 -10.16 -7.48
N ALA A 46 -3.52 -9.78 -8.76
CA ALA A 46 -3.33 -10.70 -9.87
C ALA A 46 -1.94 -11.36 -9.82
N LEU A 47 -0.89 -10.56 -9.57
CA LEU A 47 0.46 -11.06 -9.36
C LEU A 47 0.52 -12.04 -8.18
N ALA A 48 -0.18 -11.75 -7.07
CA ALA A 48 -0.21 -12.63 -5.90
C ALA A 48 -0.83 -13.98 -6.22
N GLY A 49 -1.91 -13.99 -7.00
CA GLY A 49 -2.54 -15.22 -7.49
C GLY A 49 -1.57 -16.06 -8.30
N VAL A 50 -0.87 -15.45 -9.28
CA VAL A 50 0.15 -16.14 -10.09
C VAL A 50 1.28 -16.68 -9.21
N THR A 51 1.70 -15.94 -8.18
CA THR A 51 2.77 -16.42 -7.30
C THR A 51 2.35 -17.61 -6.46
N ILE A 52 1.10 -17.64 -5.98
CA ILE A 52 0.52 -18.80 -5.27
C ILE A 52 0.45 -20.02 -6.20
N GLU A 53 0.02 -19.84 -7.46
CA GLU A 53 0.01 -20.94 -8.45
C GLU A 53 1.43 -21.46 -8.74
N MET A 54 2.42 -20.55 -8.85
CA MET A 54 3.82 -20.92 -9.04
C MET A 54 4.40 -21.72 -7.86
N GLN A 55 3.90 -21.56 -6.62
CA GLN A 55 4.35 -22.36 -5.47
C GLN A 55 4.06 -23.86 -5.62
N GLN A 56 3.13 -24.26 -6.49
CA GLN A 56 2.88 -25.68 -6.80
C GLN A 56 4.01 -26.30 -7.63
N PHE A 57 4.81 -25.49 -8.32
CA PHE A 57 5.97 -25.93 -9.08
C PHE A 57 7.23 -25.67 -8.28
N ARG A 58 7.80 -26.73 -7.68
CA ARG A 58 9.10 -26.68 -6.99
C ARG A 58 10.24 -26.54 -8.01
N PHE A 59 10.47 -25.33 -8.49
CA PHE A 59 11.76 -24.96 -9.09
C PHE A 59 12.78 -24.73 -7.97
N GLU A 60 14.05 -25.08 -8.19
CA GLU A 60 15.15 -24.63 -7.34
C GLU A 60 15.02 -23.12 -7.18
N GLN A 61 14.65 -22.67 -5.99
CA GLN A 61 14.13 -21.32 -5.77
C GLN A 61 15.24 -20.31 -6.02
N ASP A 62 15.20 -19.69 -7.20
CA ASP A 62 15.86 -18.41 -7.45
C ASP A 62 15.42 -17.45 -6.34
N GLU A 63 16.38 -16.98 -5.55
CA GLU A 63 16.15 -16.08 -4.42
C GLU A 63 15.37 -14.84 -4.89
N GLN A 64 15.59 -14.41 -6.14
CA GLN A 64 14.86 -13.32 -6.76
C GLN A 64 13.36 -13.60 -6.86
N ILE A 65 12.95 -14.85 -7.18
CA ILE A 65 11.53 -15.23 -7.21
C ILE A 65 10.95 -15.11 -5.81
N VAL A 66 11.64 -15.61 -4.79
CA VAL A 66 11.19 -15.57 -3.38
C VAL A 66 10.95 -14.14 -2.90
N PHE A 67 11.86 -13.21 -3.21
CA PHE A 67 11.67 -11.79 -2.88
C PHE A 67 10.48 -11.17 -3.61
N GLN A 68 10.27 -11.53 -4.88
CA GLN A 68 9.10 -11.07 -5.63
C GLN A 68 7.80 -11.62 -5.04
N GLN A 69 7.77 -12.87 -4.55
CA GLN A 69 6.58 -13.41 -3.87
C GLN A 69 6.28 -12.65 -2.59
N ALA A 70 7.31 -12.40 -1.76
CA ALA A 70 7.18 -11.67 -0.51
C ALA A 70 6.65 -10.24 -0.73
N LYS A 71 7.19 -9.52 -1.72
CA LYS A 71 6.73 -8.18 -2.12
C LYS A 71 5.28 -8.21 -2.60
N THR A 72 4.96 -9.13 -3.49
CA THR A 72 3.62 -9.27 -4.08
C THR A 72 2.57 -9.59 -3.02
N ALA A 73 2.86 -10.55 -2.13
CA ALA A 73 1.98 -10.91 -1.02
C ALA A 73 1.73 -9.70 -0.10
N HIS A 74 2.76 -8.90 0.18
CA HIS A 74 2.64 -7.71 1.00
C HIS A 74 1.74 -6.64 0.35
N LEU A 75 1.91 -6.37 -0.94
CA LEU A 75 1.06 -5.43 -1.69
C LEU A 75 -0.39 -5.90 -1.78
N ALA A 76 -0.61 -7.19 -2.02
CA ALA A 76 -1.95 -7.78 -2.03
C ALA A 76 -2.62 -7.65 -0.65
N TRP A 77 -1.86 -7.79 0.44
CA TRP A 77 -2.36 -7.59 1.80
C TRP A 77 -2.79 -6.13 2.03
N LYS A 78 -1.96 -5.15 1.64
CA LYS A 78 -2.34 -3.72 1.68
C LYS A 78 -3.63 -3.47 0.90
N ALA A 79 -3.75 -4.06 -0.29
CA ALA A 79 -4.93 -3.91 -1.12
C ALA A 79 -6.19 -4.47 -0.43
N ARG A 80 -6.03 -5.55 0.35
CA ARG A 80 -7.11 -6.16 1.14
C ARG A 80 -7.59 -5.26 2.28
N LEU A 81 -6.67 -4.57 2.95
CA LEU A 81 -7.01 -3.60 4.00
C LEU A 81 -7.82 -2.42 3.47
N ARG A 82 -7.44 -1.88 2.30
CA ARG A 82 -8.19 -0.79 1.66
C ARG A 82 -9.60 -1.23 1.24
N ASN A 83 -9.72 -2.41 0.63
CA ASN A 83 -11.02 -3.02 0.34
C ASN A 83 -11.88 -3.20 1.58
N PHE A 84 -11.24 -3.60 2.69
CA PHE A 84 -11.92 -3.69 3.97
C PHE A 84 -12.49 -2.32 4.29
N LEU A 85 -11.70 -1.26 4.44
CA LEU A 85 -12.20 0.09 4.75
C LEU A 85 -13.35 0.55 3.85
N ASP A 86 -13.25 0.31 2.54
CA ASP A 86 -14.27 0.65 1.55
C ASP A 86 -15.59 -0.15 1.68
N GLY A 87 -15.65 -1.16 2.56
CA GLY A 87 -16.83 -2.02 2.71
C GLY A 87 -16.98 -3.08 1.63
N LYS A 88 -15.95 -3.24 0.79
CA LYS A 88 -15.91 -4.22 -0.31
C LYS A 88 -15.49 -5.62 0.17
N GLU A 89 -14.89 -5.71 1.36
CA GLU A 89 -14.41 -6.96 1.92
C GLU A 89 -14.54 -7.00 3.45
N HIS A 90 -14.73 -8.20 4.00
CA HIS A 90 -14.66 -8.43 5.44
C HIS A 90 -13.29 -8.97 5.83
N LEU A 91 -12.67 -8.32 6.82
CA LEU A 91 -11.51 -8.83 7.53
C LEU A 91 -11.95 -9.07 8.97
N SER A 92 -11.83 -10.32 9.43
CA SER A 92 -11.95 -10.59 10.86
C SER A 92 -10.68 -10.15 11.58
N GLN A 93 -10.79 -9.87 12.88
CA GLN A 93 -9.63 -9.54 13.71
C GLN A 93 -8.63 -10.72 13.80
N GLU A 94 -9.10 -11.95 13.59
CA GLU A 94 -8.26 -13.15 13.46
C GLU A 94 -7.55 -13.24 12.09
N GLN A 95 -8.17 -12.70 11.03
CA GLN A 95 -7.56 -12.52 9.71
C GLN A 95 -6.60 -11.32 9.65
N ALA A 96 -6.63 -10.44 10.66
CA ALA A 96 -5.54 -9.52 11.01
C ALA A 96 -4.39 -10.31 11.65
N VAL A 97 -3.92 -11.31 10.92
CA VAL A 97 -3.04 -12.37 11.41
C VAL A 97 -1.79 -11.75 12.01
N SER A 98 -1.24 -12.39 13.04
CA SER A 98 0.07 -12.04 13.60
C SER A 98 1.12 -11.94 12.48
N HIS A 99 2.08 -11.02 12.64
CA HIS A 99 3.19 -10.85 11.70
C HIS A 99 4.02 -12.13 11.49
N HIS A 100 3.91 -13.15 12.35
CA HIS A 100 4.52 -14.46 12.13
C HIS A 100 3.72 -15.36 11.16
N HIS A 101 2.42 -15.13 11.01
CA HIS A 101 1.50 -16.03 10.32
C HIS A 101 1.11 -15.55 8.92
N CYS A 102 1.46 -14.32 8.54
CA CYS A 102 1.35 -13.87 7.15
C CYS A 102 2.44 -14.53 6.29
N ASP A 103 2.31 -14.48 4.96
CA ASP A 103 3.25 -15.19 4.07
C ASP A 103 4.66 -14.61 4.15
N LEU A 104 4.80 -13.30 4.33
CA LEU A 104 6.08 -12.64 4.63
C LEU A 104 6.66 -13.16 5.96
N GLY A 105 5.83 -13.29 6.99
CA GLY A 105 6.20 -13.82 8.30
C GLY A 105 6.68 -15.26 8.25
N LYS A 106 5.91 -16.14 7.61
CA LYS A 106 6.26 -17.55 7.43
C LYS A 106 7.61 -17.70 6.70
N TRP A 107 7.86 -16.87 5.70
CA TRP A 107 9.15 -16.83 5.04
C TRP A 107 10.26 -16.28 5.95
N TYR A 108 10.03 -15.13 6.60
CA TYR A 108 11.01 -14.46 7.46
C TYR A 108 11.46 -15.38 8.60
N TYR A 109 10.53 -15.95 9.35
CA TYR A 109 10.84 -16.83 10.49
C TYR A 109 11.19 -18.27 10.08
N GLY A 110 10.98 -18.64 8.82
CA GLY A 110 11.35 -19.95 8.27
C GLY A 110 12.63 -19.87 7.45
N THR A 111 12.51 -20.19 6.16
CA THR A 111 13.63 -20.29 5.22
C THR A 111 14.45 -19.00 5.09
N GLY A 112 13.83 -17.84 5.28
CA GLY A 112 14.52 -16.54 5.27
C GLY A 112 15.54 -16.43 6.41
N MET A 113 15.14 -16.75 7.63
CA MET A 113 16.03 -16.74 8.80
C MET A 113 17.17 -17.74 8.66
N GLU A 114 16.89 -18.94 8.15
CA GLU A 114 17.90 -19.99 7.94
C GLU A 114 19.00 -19.54 6.97
N ARG A 115 18.65 -18.79 5.93
CA ARG A 115 19.58 -18.38 4.86
C ARG A 115 20.24 -17.02 5.12
N PHE A 116 19.47 -16.05 5.61
CA PHE A 116 19.87 -14.64 5.65
C PHE A 116 19.87 -14.06 7.06
N GLY A 117 19.59 -14.86 8.10
CA GLY A 117 19.46 -14.41 9.49
C GLY A 117 20.71 -13.74 10.09
N GLN A 118 21.87 -13.80 9.43
CA GLN A 118 23.07 -13.06 9.84
C GLN A 118 23.21 -11.69 9.17
N MET A 119 22.49 -11.42 8.08
CA MET A 119 22.54 -10.17 7.34
C MET A 119 21.79 -9.05 8.08
N ALA A 120 22.38 -7.86 8.13
CA ALA A 120 21.77 -6.71 8.78
C ALA A 120 20.52 -6.23 8.02
N GLU A 121 20.57 -6.30 6.69
CA GLU A 121 19.49 -5.96 5.76
C GLU A 121 18.27 -6.85 6.00
N PHE A 122 18.49 -8.14 6.28
CA PHE A 122 17.42 -9.08 6.60
C PHE A 122 16.76 -8.73 7.94
N LYS A 123 17.57 -8.56 9.01
CA LYS A 123 17.06 -8.20 10.35
C LYS A 123 16.28 -6.89 10.36
N ALA A 124 16.64 -5.95 9.49
CA ALA A 124 15.97 -4.66 9.37
C ALA A 124 14.51 -4.75 8.86
N ILE A 125 14.07 -5.90 8.36
CA ILE A 125 12.69 -6.11 7.87
C ILE A 125 11.71 -6.33 9.05
N GLU A 126 12.17 -6.91 10.16
CA GLU A 126 11.28 -7.38 11.23
C GLU A 126 10.52 -6.27 11.94
N GLN A 127 11.23 -5.24 12.40
CA GLN A 127 10.60 -4.15 13.15
C GLN A 127 9.48 -3.44 12.33
N PRO A 128 9.71 -2.99 11.09
CA PRO A 128 8.63 -2.36 10.32
C PRO A 128 7.52 -3.36 10.00
N HIS A 129 7.83 -4.65 9.81
CA HIS A 129 6.83 -5.69 9.61
C HIS A 129 5.97 -5.97 10.86
N GLU A 130 6.54 -5.97 12.06
CA GLU A 130 5.74 -6.07 13.27
C GLU A 130 4.84 -4.83 13.44
N GLN A 131 5.40 -3.64 13.20
CA GLN A 131 4.67 -2.38 13.35
C GLN A 131 3.48 -2.29 12.38
N ILE A 132 3.63 -2.73 11.13
CA ILE A 132 2.50 -2.69 10.18
C ILE A 132 1.34 -3.55 10.69
N HIS A 133 1.61 -4.75 11.22
CA HIS A 133 0.57 -5.62 11.79
C HIS A 133 -0.15 -5.00 13.01
N ARG A 134 0.55 -4.22 13.84
CA ARG A 134 -0.09 -3.47 14.94
C ARG A 134 -1.04 -2.39 14.41
N LEU A 135 -0.61 -1.62 13.41
CA LEU A 135 -1.44 -0.58 12.79
C LEU A 135 -2.69 -1.18 12.11
N ILE A 136 -2.52 -2.32 11.46
CA ILE A 136 -3.62 -3.08 10.83
C ILE A 136 -4.70 -3.46 11.84
N GLN A 137 -4.30 -3.99 13.00
CA GLN A 137 -5.23 -4.33 14.08
C GLN A 137 -5.95 -3.08 14.58
N GLN A 138 -5.25 -1.95 14.66
CA GLN A 138 -5.84 -0.67 15.03
C GLN A 138 -6.86 -0.17 13.99
N VAL A 139 -6.59 -0.29 12.69
CA VAL A 139 -7.54 0.05 11.62
C VAL A 139 -8.83 -0.76 11.76
N ILE A 140 -8.72 -2.07 11.99
CA ILE A 140 -9.87 -2.98 12.15
C ILE A 140 -10.69 -2.61 13.38
N ALA A 141 -10.03 -2.32 14.51
CA ALA A 141 -10.69 -1.91 15.74
C ALA A 141 -11.43 -0.56 15.58
N LEU A 142 -10.76 0.44 14.99
CA LEU A 142 -11.34 1.78 14.77
C LEU A 142 -12.58 1.71 13.89
N ARG A 143 -12.51 0.92 12.80
CA ARG A 143 -13.65 0.70 11.94
C ARG A 143 -14.79 -0.03 12.65
N GLY A 144 -14.48 -1.04 13.47
CA GLY A 144 -15.46 -1.74 14.31
C GLY A 144 -16.17 -0.82 15.32
N SER A 145 -15.50 0.24 15.78
CA SER A 145 -16.08 1.27 16.64
C SER A 145 -16.82 2.40 15.88
N GLY A 146 -16.81 2.40 14.54
CA GLY A 146 -17.42 3.45 13.72
C GLY A 146 -16.58 4.72 13.57
N ASP A 147 -15.30 4.71 13.98
CA ASP A 147 -14.38 5.85 13.85
C ASP A 147 -13.63 5.81 12.51
N GLU A 148 -14.38 6.08 11.43
CA GLU A 148 -13.88 5.97 10.06
C GLU A 148 -12.73 6.95 9.76
N ALA A 149 -12.81 8.18 10.28
CA ALA A 149 -11.80 9.20 10.05
C ALA A 149 -10.42 8.79 10.62
N ARG A 150 -10.39 8.22 11.83
CA ARG A 150 -9.13 7.70 12.39
C ARG A 150 -8.70 6.42 11.70
N ALA A 151 -9.62 5.56 11.30
CA ALA A 151 -9.28 4.34 10.56
C ALA A 151 -8.56 4.67 9.24
N GLU A 152 -9.03 5.70 8.53
CA GLU A 152 -8.41 6.22 7.31
C GLU A 152 -7.00 6.78 7.57
N SER A 153 -6.84 7.60 8.62
CA SER A 153 -5.52 8.13 9.02
C SER A 153 -4.51 7.02 9.29
N VAL A 154 -4.89 6.00 10.07
CA VAL A 154 -4.01 4.87 10.38
C VAL A 154 -3.73 4.02 9.14
N CYS A 155 -4.67 3.90 8.21
CA CYS A 155 -4.43 3.21 6.93
C CYS A 155 -3.42 3.93 6.04
N ASN A 156 -3.36 5.26 6.09
CA ASN A 156 -2.30 6.01 5.42
C ASN A 156 -0.93 5.72 6.04
N GLU A 157 -0.85 5.60 7.38
CA GLU A 157 0.39 5.17 8.06
C GLU A 157 0.83 3.76 7.64
N VAL A 158 -0.13 2.82 7.53
CA VAL A 158 0.12 1.47 6.98
C VAL A 158 0.70 1.55 5.57
N SER A 159 0.17 2.45 4.74
CA SER A 159 0.61 2.62 3.34
C SER A 159 2.05 3.12 3.24
N VAL A 160 2.44 4.08 4.09
CA VAL A 160 3.82 4.60 4.15
C VAL A 160 4.77 3.52 4.64
N LEU A 161 4.42 2.84 5.73
CA LEU A 161 5.27 1.79 6.31
C LEU A 161 5.42 0.58 5.38
N SER A 162 4.38 0.27 4.60
CA SER A 162 4.43 -0.75 3.54
C SER A 162 5.49 -0.43 2.49
N GLY A 163 5.61 0.83 2.08
CA GLY A 163 6.69 1.29 1.18
C GLY A 163 8.08 1.01 1.75
N HIS A 164 8.30 1.32 3.03
CA HIS A 164 9.57 1.02 3.70
C HIS A 164 9.88 -0.48 3.74
N ILE A 165 8.90 -1.35 3.99
CA ILE A 165 9.12 -2.81 4.00
C ILE A 165 9.56 -3.29 2.61
N VAL A 166 8.90 -2.81 1.55
CA VAL A 166 9.26 -3.15 0.17
C VAL A 166 10.69 -2.72 -0.16
N GLU A 167 11.08 -1.50 0.22
CA GLU A 167 12.46 -1.01 0.04
C GLU A 167 13.49 -1.87 0.78
N ARG A 168 13.17 -2.36 1.99
CA ARG A 168 14.07 -3.24 2.76
C ARG A 168 14.22 -4.61 2.10
N ILE A 169 13.13 -5.18 1.58
CA ILE A 169 13.17 -6.43 0.80
C ILE A 169 14.02 -6.24 -0.47
N GLU A 170 13.90 -5.10 -1.16
CA GLU A 170 14.72 -4.79 -2.33
C GLU A 170 16.19 -4.58 -1.99
N THR A 171 16.48 -3.94 -0.86
CA THR A 171 17.85 -3.75 -0.36
C THR A 171 18.50 -5.11 -0.10
N LEU A 172 17.79 -6.02 0.57
CA LEU A 172 18.26 -7.38 0.79
C LEU A 172 18.49 -8.13 -0.53
N ALA A 173 17.54 -8.05 -1.47
CA ALA A 173 17.67 -8.70 -2.78
C ALA A 173 18.88 -8.19 -3.58
N ASN A 174 19.22 -6.91 -3.45
CA ASN A 174 20.40 -6.33 -4.11
C ASN A 174 21.71 -6.69 -3.40
N ALA A 175 21.71 -6.92 -2.09
CA ALA A 175 22.88 -7.36 -1.33
C ALA A 175 23.30 -8.81 -1.64
N LEU A 176 22.43 -9.58 -2.31
CA LEU A 176 22.67 -10.97 -2.71
C LEU A 176 23.21 -11.11 -4.15
N LYS A 177 23.36 -10.00 -4.88
CA LYS A 177 24.01 -9.95 -6.19
C LYS A 177 25.50 -9.68 -6.04
#